data_AF-A0A2A2IFY1-F1
#
_entry.id   AF-A0A2A2IFY1-F1
#
_cell.length_a   1.000
_cell.length_b   1.000
_cell.length_c   1.000
_cell.angle_alpha   90.00
_cell.angle_beta   90.00
_cell.angle_gamma   90.00
#
_symmetry.space_group_name_H-M   'P 1'
#
loop_
_entity.id
_entity.type
_entity.pdbx_description
1 polymer ?
#
loop_
_entity_poly.entity_id
_entity_poly.type
_entity_poly.pdbx_seq_one_letter_code
_entity_poly.pdbx_strand_id
1 'polypeptide(L)'
;MKLEKICNVVFRLKVDKKGAINICKHGTHTYVNIINKGQNRSSVPVDACIAEEIRELNDAGIITLGCCCGHGRAGQLIEWENGFGKWKGYYDPPHALIRAESVVLAKEMGYQPYPYYYADGVHNDVWQMHLKTGCITEEDVKEWHKTDKGVYNIESRNNY
;
A
#
# COMPACT_ATOMS: atom_id res chain seq x y z
N MET A 1 -22.82 -3.21 21.19
CA MET A 1 -22.26 -2.26 20.20
C MET A 1 -22.25 -2.97 18.85
N LYS A 2 -23.11 -2.59 17.90
CA LYS A 2 -23.26 -3.24 16.59
C LYS A 2 -22.36 -2.52 15.58
N LEU A 3 -21.37 -3.21 15.02
CA LEU A 3 -20.59 -2.73 13.88
C LEU A 3 -21.44 -2.87 12.62
N GLU A 4 -21.98 -1.75 12.14
CA GLU A 4 -22.75 -1.73 10.90
C GLU A 4 -21.84 -1.82 9.66
N LYS A 5 -22.39 -2.48 8.65
CA LYS A 5 -21.77 -2.92 7.40
C LYS A 5 -21.19 -1.75 6.60
N ILE A 6 -19.88 -1.74 6.41
CA ILE A 6 -19.24 -0.91 5.38
C ILE A 6 -19.47 -1.54 3.99
N CYS A 7 -19.84 -0.69 3.04
CA CYS A 7 -20.25 -0.97 1.66
C CYS A 7 -19.40 -2.00 0.91
N ASN A 8 -20.05 -3.07 0.41
CA ASN A 8 -19.50 -3.95 -0.61
C ASN A 8 -19.83 -3.38 -2.00
N VAL A 9 -18.95 -2.53 -2.55
CA VAL A 9 -18.97 -2.25 -4.00
C VAL A 9 -18.11 -3.33 -4.67
N VAL A 10 -18.75 -4.34 -5.25
CA VAL A 10 -18.06 -5.42 -5.98
C VAL A 10 -17.94 -5.02 -7.44
N PHE A 11 -16.81 -4.44 -7.83
CA PHE A 11 -16.44 -4.31 -9.25
C PHE A 11 -15.88 -5.64 -9.75
N ARG A 12 -16.65 -6.37 -10.58
CA ARG A 12 -16.15 -7.54 -11.32
C ARG A 12 -15.36 -7.06 -12.54
N LEU A 13 -14.03 -7.02 -12.42
CA LEU A 13 -13.15 -6.91 -13.59
C LEU A 13 -12.94 -8.30 -14.21
N LYS A 14 -13.21 -8.41 -15.51
CA LYS A 14 -12.92 -9.61 -16.31
C LYS A 14 -11.42 -9.64 -16.58
N VAL A 15 -10.75 -10.70 -16.14
CA VAL A 15 -9.38 -11.04 -16.55
C VAL A 15 -9.44 -11.59 -17.98
N ASP A 16 -8.63 -11.07 -18.89
CA ASP A 16 -8.52 -11.63 -20.23
C ASP A 16 -7.64 -12.90 -20.24
N LYS A 17 -7.81 -13.74 -21.28
CA LYS A 17 -7.15 -15.06 -21.40
C LYS A 17 -5.69 -14.95 -21.87
N LYS A 18 -5.08 -13.76 -21.89
CA LYS A 18 -3.77 -13.53 -22.53
C LYS A 18 -2.63 -13.12 -21.60
N GLY A 19 -2.86 -13.03 -20.28
CA GLY A 19 -1.78 -13.03 -19.30
C GLY A 19 -0.78 -11.87 -19.43
N ALA A 20 -1.24 -10.68 -19.84
CA ALA A 20 -0.42 -9.47 -19.83
C ALA A 20 -0.91 -8.56 -18.70
N ILE A 21 -0.19 -8.53 -17.58
CA ILE A 21 -0.44 -7.59 -16.48
C ILE A 21 0.46 -6.38 -16.73
N ASN A 22 -0.08 -5.40 -17.44
CA ASN A 22 0.62 -4.16 -17.72
C ASN A 22 0.12 -3.09 -16.75
N ILE A 23 1.04 -2.58 -15.94
CA ILE A 23 1.02 -1.28 -15.31
C ILE A 23 0.15 -1.00 -14.06
N CYS A 24 0.73 -0.63 -12.90
CA CYS A 24 0.09 0.25 -11.90
C CYS A 24 -0.16 1.68 -12.45
N LYS A 25 -1.05 1.78 -13.43
CA LYS A 25 -1.98 2.87 -13.63
C LYS A 25 -3.12 2.54 -12.67
N HIS A 26 -3.80 3.55 -12.13
CA HIS A 26 -5.02 3.32 -11.35
C HIS A 26 -5.87 2.20 -12.00
N GLY A 27 -6.00 1.06 -11.32
CA GLY A 27 -6.77 -0.08 -11.85
C GLY A 27 -6.09 -1.45 -11.87
N THR A 28 -4.75 -1.56 -11.81
CA THR A 28 -4.13 -2.91 -11.72
C THR A 28 -3.85 -3.32 -10.30
N HIS A 29 -4.31 -4.52 -9.95
CA HIS A 29 -4.18 -5.05 -8.61
C HIS A 29 -3.82 -6.54 -8.68
N THR A 30 -3.02 -6.97 -7.73
CA THR A 30 -2.75 -8.37 -7.44
C THR A 30 -3.48 -8.72 -6.15
N TYR A 31 -4.10 -9.89 -6.12
CA TYR A 31 -4.73 -10.39 -4.90
C TYR A 31 -3.67 -10.95 -3.97
N VAL A 32 -3.62 -10.43 -2.74
CA VAL A 32 -2.71 -10.88 -1.70
C VAL A 32 -3.52 -11.45 -0.56
N ASN A 33 -3.07 -12.59 -0.03
CA ASN A 33 -3.67 -13.18 1.17
C ASN A 33 -3.23 -12.39 2.40
N ILE A 34 -4.18 -12.05 3.27
CA ILE A 34 -3.93 -11.30 4.50
C ILE A 34 -4.21 -12.17 5.73
N ILE A 35 -3.46 -11.93 6.80
CA ILE A 35 -3.52 -12.70 8.05
C ILE A 35 -4.34 -12.02 9.16
N ASN A 36 -5.16 -11.02 8.81
CA ASN A 36 -5.96 -10.24 9.76
C ASN A 36 -7.19 -11.04 10.27
N LYS A 37 -7.09 -11.57 11.50
CA LYS A 37 -8.09 -12.47 12.13
C LYS A 37 -9.49 -11.86 12.35
N GLY A 38 -9.69 -10.58 12.06
CA GLY A 38 -11.00 -9.90 12.18
C GLY A 38 -11.67 -9.52 10.86
N GLN A 39 -11.07 -9.86 9.71
CA GLN A 39 -11.54 -9.40 8.40
C GLN A 39 -12.38 -10.46 7.67
N ASN A 40 -13.46 -10.02 7.02
CA ASN A 40 -14.39 -10.90 6.30
C ASN A 40 -13.79 -11.55 5.03
N ARG A 41 -12.65 -11.05 4.55
CA ARG A 41 -11.97 -11.53 3.35
C ARG A 41 -10.53 -11.87 3.70
N SER A 42 -10.10 -13.07 3.34
CA SER A 42 -8.70 -13.50 3.47
C SER A 42 -7.82 -13.05 2.32
N SER A 43 -8.41 -12.49 1.25
CA SER A 43 -7.70 -12.01 0.08
C SER A 43 -8.21 -10.62 -0.33
N VAL A 44 -7.29 -9.69 -0.55
CA VAL A 44 -7.59 -8.29 -0.90
C VAL A 44 -6.79 -7.83 -2.12
N PRO A 45 -7.35 -6.94 -2.96
CA PRO A 45 -6.60 -6.35 -4.05
C PRO A 45 -5.56 -5.38 -3.49
N VAL A 46 -4.31 -5.53 -3.94
CA VAL A 46 -3.16 -4.68 -3.60
C VAL A 46 -2.56 -4.15 -4.90
N ASP A 47 -2.07 -2.91 -4.90
CA ASP A 47 -1.35 -2.35 -6.03
C ASP A 47 -0.22 -3.28 -6.48
N ALA A 48 -0.21 -3.64 -7.76
CA ALA A 48 0.70 -4.67 -8.25
C ALA A 48 2.19 -4.36 -7.99
N CYS A 49 2.57 -3.07 -7.94
CA CYS A 49 3.95 -2.64 -7.70
C CYS A 49 4.46 -2.83 -6.26
N ILE A 50 3.57 -3.05 -5.29
CA ILE A 50 3.92 -3.33 -3.88
C ILE A 50 3.40 -4.69 -3.41
N ALA A 51 2.67 -5.42 -4.27
CA ALA A 51 1.98 -6.65 -3.88
C ALA A 51 2.93 -7.77 -3.41
N GLU A 52 4.14 -7.85 -3.98
CA GLU A 52 5.14 -8.83 -3.55
C GLU A 52 5.63 -8.54 -2.13
N GLU A 53 6.02 -7.29 -1.86
CA GLU A 53 6.47 -6.89 -0.53
C GLU A 53 5.34 -7.07 0.52
N ILE A 54 4.09 -6.75 0.19
CA ILE A 54 2.95 -7.01 1.09
C ILE A 54 2.77 -8.52 1.35
N ARG A 55 3.02 -9.37 0.36
CA ARG A 55 2.98 -10.83 0.55
C ARG A 55 4.11 -11.29 1.47
N GLU A 56 5.34 -10.84 1.23
CA GLU A 56 6.50 -11.16 2.08
C GLU A 56 6.28 -10.73 3.54
N LEU A 57 5.72 -9.54 3.77
CA LEU A 57 5.36 -9.06 5.09
C LEU A 57 4.33 -9.99 5.77
N ASN A 58 3.26 -10.34 5.05
CA ASN A 58 2.22 -11.23 5.58
C ASN A 58 2.76 -12.64 5.86
N ASP A 59 3.61 -13.17 4.97
CA ASP A 59 4.24 -14.48 5.11
C ASP A 59 5.21 -14.52 6.31
N ALA A 60 5.86 -13.39 6.62
CA ALA A 60 6.67 -13.23 7.82
C ALA A 60 5.83 -13.18 9.11
N GLY A 61 4.52 -12.93 9.03
CA GLY A 61 3.62 -12.79 10.18
C GLY A 61 3.24 -11.34 10.54
N ILE A 62 3.59 -10.36 9.69
CA ILE A 62 3.17 -8.97 9.88
C ILE A 62 1.72 -8.81 9.42
N ILE A 63 0.87 -8.29 10.31
CA ILE A 63 -0.55 -8.09 10.03
C ILE A 63 -0.73 -6.73 9.34
N THR A 64 -0.80 -6.77 8.02
CA THR A 64 -1.12 -5.59 7.20
C THR A 64 -2.61 -5.25 7.27
N LEU A 65 -2.92 -3.96 7.41
CA LEU A 65 -4.28 -3.40 7.53
C LEU A 65 -4.71 -2.64 6.28
N GLY A 66 -3.74 -2.05 5.58
CA GLY A 66 -3.93 -1.30 4.34
C GLY A 66 -2.59 -0.91 3.77
N CYS A 67 -2.53 -0.62 2.47
CA CYS A 67 -1.31 -0.19 1.82
C CYS A 67 -1.64 0.65 0.60
N CYS A 68 -0.73 1.55 0.24
CA CYS A 68 -0.85 2.41 -0.92
C CYS A 68 0.53 2.64 -1.50
N CYS A 69 0.67 2.57 -2.82
CA CYS A 69 1.96 2.86 -3.47
C CYS A 69 2.19 4.35 -3.77
N GLY A 70 1.20 5.22 -3.55
CA GLY A 70 1.31 6.66 -3.88
C GLY A 70 1.36 6.97 -5.39
N HIS A 71 1.34 5.94 -6.25
CA HIS A 71 1.29 6.01 -7.71
C HIS A 71 2.28 7.00 -8.35
N GLY A 72 3.52 7.03 -7.88
CA GLY A 72 4.55 7.88 -8.47
C GLY A 72 4.42 9.38 -8.17
N ARG A 73 3.61 9.74 -7.17
CA ARG A 73 3.40 11.14 -6.78
C ARG A 73 4.16 11.54 -5.51
N ALA A 74 4.96 10.64 -4.95
CA ALA A 74 5.63 10.88 -3.67
C ALA A 74 6.41 12.21 -3.71
N GLY A 75 6.23 13.05 -2.69
CA GLY A 75 6.87 14.36 -2.61
C GLY A 75 6.28 15.45 -3.53
N GLN A 76 5.27 15.16 -4.36
CA GLN A 76 4.54 16.20 -5.09
C GLN A 76 3.65 16.99 -4.12
N LEU A 77 3.54 18.30 -4.35
CA LEU A 77 2.66 19.17 -3.58
C LEU A 77 1.19 18.80 -3.84
N ILE A 78 0.43 18.58 -2.77
CA ILE A 78 -1.01 18.39 -2.81
C ILE A 78 -1.67 19.54 -2.04
N GLU A 79 -2.76 20.05 -2.60
CA GLU A 79 -3.61 21.06 -1.96
C GLU A 79 -4.95 20.43 -1.60
N TRP A 80 -5.37 20.60 -0.35
CA TRP A 80 -6.70 20.22 0.13
C TRP A 80 -7.50 21.46 0.48
N GLU A 81 -8.81 21.40 0.27
CA GLU A 81 -9.73 22.48 0.64
C GLU A 81 -10.89 21.89 1.45
N ASN A 82 -11.15 22.49 2.61
CA ASN A 82 -12.30 22.15 3.45
C ASN A 82 -12.98 23.45 3.94
N GLY A 83 -14.01 23.32 4.79
CA GLY A 83 -14.75 24.47 5.32
C GLY A 83 -13.92 25.49 6.13
N PHE A 84 -12.67 25.15 6.47
CA PHE A 84 -11.75 26.02 7.23
C PHE A 84 -10.61 26.60 6.37
N GLY A 85 -10.56 26.30 5.07
CA GLY A 85 -9.62 26.90 4.13
C GLY A 85 -8.77 25.89 3.34
N LYS A 86 -7.66 26.38 2.79
CA LYS A 86 -6.74 25.63 1.94
C LYS A 86 -5.50 25.21 2.71
N TRP A 87 -5.14 23.94 2.56
CA TRP A 87 -4.00 23.30 3.20
C TRP A 87 -3.09 22.75 2.13
N LYS A 88 -1.77 22.79 2.36
CA LYS A 88 -0.79 22.20 1.46
C LYS A 88 -0.03 21.11 2.19
N GLY A 89 0.29 20.05 1.49
CA GLY A 89 1.18 19.01 1.97
C GLY A 89 1.87 18.33 0.81
N TYR A 90 2.42 17.17 1.08
CA TYR A 90 3.09 16.35 0.09
C TYR A 90 2.44 14.97 0.07
N TYR A 91 2.38 14.35 -1.11
CA TYR A 91 2.01 12.95 -1.20
C TYR A 91 3.04 12.08 -0.48
N ASP A 92 2.54 11.15 0.32
CA ASP A 92 3.38 10.16 0.99
C ASP A 92 4.00 9.18 -0.02
N PRO A 93 5.20 8.64 0.30
CA PRO A 93 5.76 7.51 -0.43
C PRO A 93 4.89 6.25 -0.27
N PRO A 94 5.20 5.16 -1.01
CA PRO A 94 4.65 3.85 -0.75
C PRO A 94 4.66 3.51 0.74
N HIS A 95 3.51 3.14 1.29
CA HIS A 95 3.37 2.86 2.72
C HIS A 95 2.36 1.75 3.00
N ALA A 96 2.50 1.16 4.18
CA ALA A 96 1.55 0.20 4.73
C ALA A 96 1.16 0.58 6.16
N LEU A 97 -0.08 0.26 6.51
CA LEU A 97 -0.60 0.25 7.86
C LEU A 97 -0.48 -1.16 8.42
N ILE A 98 0.00 -1.30 9.66
CA ILE A 98 0.20 -2.57 10.35
C ILE A 98 -0.40 -2.53 11.76
N ARG A 99 -0.70 -3.69 12.33
CA ARG A 99 -1.06 -3.79 13.76
C ARG A 99 0.14 -3.52 14.67
N ALA A 100 -0.13 -2.96 15.85
CA ALA A 100 0.89 -2.76 16.87
C ALA A 100 1.68 -4.03 17.22
N GLU A 101 1.02 -5.20 17.26
CA GLU A 101 1.68 -6.48 17.54
C GLU A 101 2.72 -6.89 16.48
N SER A 102 2.66 -6.31 15.28
CA SER A 102 3.61 -6.58 14.20
C SER A 102 4.82 -5.64 14.18
N VAL A 103 4.87 -4.64 15.06
CA VAL A 103 5.92 -3.60 15.05
C VAL A 103 7.32 -4.18 15.31
N VAL A 104 7.44 -5.13 16.25
CA VAL A 104 8.74 -5.76 16.56
C VAL A 104 9.29 -6.49 15.35
N LEU A 105 8.47 -7.35 14.73
CA LEU A 105 8.84 -8.10 13.54
C LEU A 105 9.15 -7.19 12.34
N ALA A 106 8.38 -6.12 12.14
CA ALA A 106 8.67 -5.13 11.10
C ALA A 106 10.05 -4.48 11.31
N LYS A 107 10.41 -4.15 12.55
CA LYS A 107 11.75 -3.61 12.88
C LYS A 107 12.85 -4.63 12.63
N GLU A 108 12.63 -5.91 12.97
CA GLU A 108 13.58 -7.00 12.67
C GLU A 108 13.81 -7.17 11.16
N MET A 109 12.79 -6.92 10.35
CA MET A 109 12.91 -6.89 8.88
C MET A 109 13.51 -5.58 8.33
N GLY A 110 13.95 -4.65 9.20
CA GLY A 110 14.60 -3.40 8.81
C GLY A 110 13.65 -2.27 8.43
N TYR A 111 12.37 -2.34 8.78
CA TYR A 111 11.44 -1.22 8.62
C TYR A 111 11.51 -0.26 9.81
N GLN A 112 10.99 0.95 9.62
CA GLN A 112 10.85 1.97 10.66
C GLN A 112 9.38 2.35 10.87
N PRO A 113 8.58 1.53 11.58
CA PRO A 113 7.20 1.87 11.86
C PRO A 113 7.08 3.05 12.83
N TYR A 114 6.09 3.91 12.59
CA TYR A 114 5.70 5.02 13.46
C TYR A 114 4.19 5.00 13.75
N PRO A 115 3.74 5.58 14.88
CA PRO A 115 2.32 5.60 15.24
C PRO A 115 1.46 6.28 14.17
N TYR A 116 0.31 5.69 13.83
CA TYR A 116 -0.66 6.28 12.93
C TYR A 116 -1.84 6.85 13.71
N TYR A 117 -2.21 8.09 13.43
CA TYR A 117 -3.38 8.73 14.04
C TYR A 117 -4.42 9.03 12.96
N TYR A 118 -5.66 8.62 13.21
CA TYR A 118 -6.79 8.96 12.35
C TYR A 118 -7.13 10.45 12.46
N ALA A 119 -8.02 10.94 11.58
CA ALA A 119 -8.43 12.35 11.55
C ALA A 119 -9.09 12.83 12.87
N ASP A 120 -9.59 11.90 13.70
CA ASP A 120 -10.13 12.17 15.03
C ASP A 120 -9.06 12.19 16.14
N GLY A 121 -7.78 11.98 15.79
CA GLY A 121 -6.66 11.91 16.73
C GLY A 121 -6.53 10.57 17.47
N VAL A 122 -7.34 9.56 17.12
CA VAL A 122 -7.28 8.24 17.76
C VAL A 122 -6.23 7.37 17.06
N HIS A 123 -5.50 6.55 17.82
CA HIS A 123 -4.44 5.66 17.30
C HIS A 123 -4.94 4.26 16.90
N ASN A 124 -5.85 3.66 17.69
CA ASN A 124 -6.43 2.32 17.46
C ASN A 124 -5.41 1.18 17.23
N ASP A 125 -4.23 1.27 17.85
CA ASP A 125 -3.14 0.29 17.70
C ASP A 125 -2.72 0.07 16.23
N VAL A 126 -2.83 1.13 15.43
CA VAL A 126 -2.42 1.16 14.03
C VAL A 126 -1.10 1.90 13.92
N TRP A 127 -0.14 1.28 13.25
CA TRP A 127 1.15 1.86 12.92
C TRP A 127 1.27 1.99 11.41
N GLN A 128 2.03 2.99 10.95
CA GLN A 128 2.37 3.16 9.55
C GLN A 128 3.87 2.93 9.35
N MET A 129 4.25 2.41 8.19
CA MET A 129 5.64 2.34 7.76
C MET A 129 5.76 2.58 6.27
N HIS A 130 6.88 3.15 5.84
CA HIS A 130 7.20 3.25 4.41
C HIS A 130 7.66 1.88 3.89
N LEU A 131 7.20 1.56 2.69
CA LEU A 131 7.57 0.35 1.97
C LEU A 131 8.90 0.58 1.24
N LYS A 132 9.67 -0.49 1.04
CA LYS A 132 10.95 -0.47 0.31
C LYS A 132 10.72 -0.53 -1.20
N THR A 133 9.59 -1.07 -1.63
CA THR A 133 9.16 -1.18 -3.03
C THR A 133 8.05 -0.20 -3.36
N GLY A 134 7.67 -0.15 -4.64
CA GLY A 134 6.66 0.76 -5.17
C GLY A 134 7.22 1.94 -5.96
N CYS A 135 6.32 2.60 -6.68
CA CYS A 135 6.67 3.69 -7.57
C CYS A 135 6.64 5.04 -6.81
N ILE A 136 7.79 5.72 -6.77
CA ILE A 136 7.96 7.01 -6.08
C ILE A 136 7.69 8.16 -7.05
N THR A 137 8.16 8.02 -8.30
CA THR A 137 8.02 8.99 -9.39
C THR A 137 7.16 8.46 -10.55
N GLU A 138 6.72 9.34 -11.46
CA GLU A 138 6.04 8.93 -12.69
C GLU A 138 6.94 8.10 -13.61
N GLU A 139 8.24 8.35 -13.56
CA GLU A 139 9.26 7.60 -14.31
C GLU A 139 9.34 6.17 -13.77
N ASP A 140 9.35 5.97 -12.45
CA ASP A 140 9.32 4.63 -11.85
C ASP A 140 8.08 3.84 -12.28
N VAL A 141 6.93 4.52 -12.31
CA VAL A 141 5.68 3.99 -12.87
C VAL A 141 5.98 3.54 -14.30
N LYS A 142 6.38 4.45 -15.21
CA LYS A 142 6.67 4.12 -16.62
C LYS A 142 7.71 3.01 -16.79
N GLU A 143 8.70 2.88 -15.93
CA GLU A 143 9.75 1.87 -16.02
C GLU A 143 9.28 0.48 -15.58
N TRP A 144 8.62 0.37 -14.43
CA TRP A 144 8.01 -0.90 -13.98
C TRP A 144 7.14 -1.49 -15.08
N HIS A 145 6.48 -0.60 -15.80
CA HIS A 145 5.51 -0.84 -16.86
C HIS A 145 6.09 -1.25 -18.20
N LYS A 146 7.35 -0.93 -18.47
CA LYS A 146 8.04 -1.38 -19.69
C LYS A 146 8.48 -2.83 -19.57
N THR A 147 8.66 -3.33 -18.35
CA THR A 147 8.98 -4.73 -18.10
C THR A 147 7.67 -5.50 -18.07
N ASP A 148 7.32 -6.17 -19.17
CA ASP A 148 6.15 -7.06 -19.31
C ASP A 148 6.10 -8.23 -18.27
N LYS A 149 6.96 -8.21 -17.24
CA LYS A 149 7.17 -9.28 -16.25
C LYS A 149 7.36 -8.84 -14.81
N GLY A 150 7.26 -7.56 -14.44
CA GLY A 150 7.24 -7.16 -13.03
C GLY A 150 8.45 -7.61 -12.19
N VAL A 151 9.61 -7.86 -12.81
CA VAL A 151 10.86 -8.13 -12.09
C VAL A 151 11.59 -6.79 -11.97
N TYR A 152 11.27 -6.05 -10.90
CA TYR A 152 11.95 -4.80 -10.59
C TYR A 152 13.19 -5.10 -9.76
N ASN A 153 14.39 -4.71 -10.21
CA ASN A 153 15.63 -4.96 -9.48
C ASN A 153 15.82 -3.89 -8.40
N ILE A 154 15.66 -4.27 -7.13
CA ILE A 154 15.72 -3.37 -5.95
C ILE A 154 17.14 -2.84 -5.71
N GLU A 155 18.18 -3.52 -6.19
CA GLU A 155 19.58 -3.17 -5.91
C GLU A 155 20.01 -1.81 -6.47
N SER A 156 19.26 -1.22 -7.41
CA SER A 156 19.59 0.08 -8.02
C SER A 156 19.29 1.29 -7.13
N ARG A 157 18.59 1.13 -5.99
CA ARG A 157 18.07 2.26 -5.19
C ARG A 157 18.83 2.59 -3.89
N ASN A 158 19.80 1.80 -3.46
CA ASN A 158 20.51 2.01 -2.18
C ASN A 158 21.51 3.19 -2.16
N ASN A 159 21.26 4.27 -2.93
CA ASN A 159 22.13 5.45 -3.02
C ASN A 159 21.49 6.74 -2.48
N TYR A 160 20.46 6.66 -1.63
CA TYR A 160 19.83 7.83 -1.00
C TYR A 160 19.71 7.66 0.52
#